data_AF-A0A9E4F6W4-F1
#
_entry.id   AF-A0A9E4F6W4-F1
#
_cell.length_a   1.000
_cell.length_b   1.000
_cell.length_c   1.000
_cell.angle_alpha   90.00
_cell.angle_beta   90.00
_cell.angle_gamma   90.00
#
_symmetry.space_group_name_H-M   'P 1'
#
loop_
_entity.id
_entity.type
_entity.pdbx_description
1 polymer ?
#
loop_
_entity_poly.entity_id
_entity_poly.type
_entity_poly.pdbx_seq_one_letter_code
_entity_poly.pdbx_strand_id
1 'polypeptide(L)'
;MLALMLASISLAVVLFRFSSYLETLGNWRYLGVAAAEFANSAMMIFPTPASAYTFAMGAALNPFLVGLIGGAAATVGELIGYNIGLRGNSVVADRPGIQRFSNWTERWGTTALLVCASLPVPFDIAGVWAGATRYPLAKFIPIVCIGKTIRATGIALAGYFGLEAASQFIG
;
A
#
# COMPACT_ATOMS: atom_id res chain seq x y z
N MET A 1 -14.64 -10.13 -9.57
CA MET A 1 -14.58 -8.66 -9.78
C MET A 1 -15.61 -7.92 -8.93
N LEU A 2 -16.90 -8.25 -9.03
CA LEU A 2 -17.97 -7.67 -8.18
C LEU A 2 -17.71 -7.79 -6.66
N ALA A 3 -17.24 -8.95 -6.18
CA ALA A 3 -16.93 -9.13 -4.75
C ALA A 3 -15.80 -8.22 -4.24
N LEU A 4 -14.78 -7.96 -5.06
CA LEU A 4 -13.68 -7.06 -4.71
C LEU A 4 -14.12 -5.59 -4.72
N MET A 5 -14.98 -5.22 -5.67
CA MET A 5 -15.62 -3.90 -5.70
C MET A 5 -16.46 -3.68 -4.45
N LEU A 6 -17.32 -4.64 -4.09
CA LEU A 6 -18.13 -4.58 -2.88
C LEU A 6 -17.25 -4.49 -1.62
N ALA A 7 -16.18 -5.29 -1.53
CA ALA A 7 -15.24 -5.22 -0.40
C ALA A 7 -14.54 -3.85 -0.31
N SER A 8 -14.12 -3.27 -1.43
CA SER A 8 -13.49 -1.93 -1.46
C SER A 8 -14.45 -0.83 -1.03
N ILE A 9 -15.72 -0.91 -1.48
CA ILE A 9 -16.78 0.03 -1.12
C ILE A 9 -17.14 -0.14 0.35
N SER A 10 -17.27 -1.37 0.85
CA SER A 10 -17.52 -1.66 2.26
C SER A 10 -16.40 -1.12 3.14
N LEU A 11 -15.13 -1.34 2.77
CA LEU A 11 -13.98 -0.80 3.49
C LEU A 11 -14.02 0.74 3.49
N ALA A 12 -14.27 1.37 2.34
CA ALA A 12 -14.41 2.81 2.23
C ALA A 12 -15.50 3.35 3.16
N VAL A 13 -16.69 2.74 3.13
CA VAL A 13 -17.84 3.12 3.98
C VAL A 13 -17.51 2.92 5.46
N VAL A 14 -16.86 1.81 5.84
CA VAL A 14 -16.45 1.55 7.22
C VAL A 14 -15.44 2.60 7.71
N LEU A 15 -14.39 2.87 6.93
CA LEU A 15 -13.38 3.87 7.28
C LEU A 15 -13.99 5.28 7.41
N PHE A 16 -14.89 5.66 6.49
CA PHE A 16 -15.55 6.97 6.52
C PHE A 16 -16.53 7.08 7.69
N ARG A 17 -17.32 6.03 7.96
CA ARG A 17 -18.30 6.02 9.07
C ARG A 17 -17.63 6.01 10.44
N PHE A 18 -16.50 5.35 10.59
CA PHE A 18 -15.77 5.31 11.85
C PHE A 18 -14.84 6.51 12.05
N SER A 19 -14.57 7.32 11.01
CA SER A 19 -13.65 8.46 11.08
C SER A 19 -13.93 9.43 12.25
N SER A 20 -15.20 9.67 12.57
CA SER A 20 -15.65 10.51 13.68
C SER A 20 -15.58 9.83 15.07
N TYR A 21 -15.58 8.50 15.14
CA TYR A 21 -15.32 7.73 16.37
C TYR A 21 -13.83 7.51 16.63
N LEU A 22 -12.94 7.84 15.67
CA LEU A 22 -11.50 7.64 15.83
C LEU A 22 -10.85 8.61 16.82
N GLU A 23 -11.47 9.76 17.09
CA GLU A 23 -10.94 10.70 18.10
C GLU A 23 -10.92 10.10 19.51
N THR A 24 -11.86 9.20 19.82
CA THR A 24 -11.96 8.54 21.13
C THR A 24 -11.17 7.24 21.23
N LEU A 25 -10.56 6.77 20.13
CA LEU A 25 -9.93 5.45 20.03
C LEU A 25 -8.45 5.39 20.47
N GLY A 26 -7.82 6.52 20.79
CA GLY A 26 -6.42 6.55 21.26
C GLY A 26 -5.47 5.76 20.34
N ASN A 27 -4.75 4.77 20.88
CA ASN A 27 -3.81 3.94 20.12
C ASN A 27 -4.46 3.00 19.09
N TRP A 28 -5.76 2.72 19.16
CA TRP A 28 -6.45 1.85 18.20
C TRP A 28 -6.50 2.45 16.78
N ARG A 29 -6.26 3.76 16.65
CA ARG A 29 -6.17 4.45 15.36
C ARG A 29 -5.03 3.91 14.49
N TYR A 30 -3.94 3.43 15.09
CA TYR A 30 -2.87 2.75 14.36
C TYR A 30 -3.31 1.42 13.75
N LEU A 31 -4.22 0.70 14.41
CA LEU A 31 -4.81 -0.53 13.85
C LEU A 31 -5.70 -0.23 12.65
N GLY A 32 -6.42 0.90 12.68
CA GLY A 32 -7.19 1.39 11.54
C GLY A 32 -6.31 1.64 10.31
N VAL A 33 -5.13 2.27 10.51
CA VAL A 33 -4.14 2.48 9.44
C VAL A 33 -3.65 1.14 8.90
N ALA A 34 -3.30 0.20 9.79
CA ALA A 34 -2.85 -1.13 9.39
C ALA A 34 -3.90 -1.83 8.51
N ALA A 35 -5.17 -1.84 8.93
CA ALA A 35 -6.26 -2.47 8.19
C ALA A 35 -6.48 -1.80 6.83
N ALA A 36 -6.44 -0.47 6.77
CA ALA A 36 -6.60 0.29 5.53
C ALA A 36 -5.47 0.00 4.54
N GLU A 37 -4.21 0.06 4.97
CA GLU A 37 -3.04 -0.17 4.12
C GLU A 37 -2.89 -1.64 3.68
N PHE A 38 -3.22 -2.59 4.56
CA PHE A 38 -3.33 -4.00 4.21
C PHE A 38 -4.33 -4.20 3.08
N ALA A 39 -5.54 -3.65 3.24
CA ALA A 39 -6.59 -3.83 2.26
C ALA A 39 -6.28 -3.11 0.95
N ASN A 40 -5.67 -1.93 0.99
CA ASN A 40 -5.17 -1.22 -0.20
C ASN A 40 -4.21 -2.09 -1.02
N SER A 41 -3.22 -2.69 -0.35
CA SER A 41 -2.24 -3.54 -1.00
C SER A 41 -2.86 -4.87 -1.49
N ALA A 42 -3.79 -5.44 -0.72
CA ALA A 42 -4.52 -6.65 -1.10
C ALA A 42 -5.45 -6.43 -2.31
N MET A 43 -6.00 -5.23 -2.47
CA MET A 43 -6.97 -4.91 -3.51
C MET A 43 -6.35 -4.43 -4.83
N MET A 44 -5.02 -4.23 -4.90
CA MET A 44 -4.10 -3.97 -6.04
C MET A 44 -4.63 -3.22 -7.28
N ILE A 45 -5.76 -3.66 -7.86
CA ILE A 45 -6.43 -3.17 -9.06
C ILE A 45 -7.49 -2.10 -8.73
N PHE A 46 -7.94 -1.99 -7.48
CA PHE A 46 -8.98 -1.05 -7.10
C PHE A 46 -8.42 0.18 -6.37
N PRO A 47 -8.75 1.40 -6.83
CA PRO A 47 -8.40 2.60 -6.10
C PRO A 47 -9.15 2.58 -4.76
N THR A 48 -8.42 2.51 -3.65
CA THR A 48 -9.01 2.56 -2.32
C THR A 48 -8.77 3.93 -1.66
N PRO A 49 -9.66 4.38 -0.77
CA PRO A 49 -9.45 5.62 -0.01
C PRO A 49 -8.41 5.48 1.11
N ALA A 50 -7.70 4.36 1.19
CA ALA A 50 -6.74 4.10 2.26
C ALA A 50 -5.63 5.16 2.32
N SER A 51 -5.15 5.64 1.16
CA SER A 51 -4.15 6.72 1.11
C SER A 51 -4.68 8.04 1.69
N ALA A 52 -5.95 8.38 1.42
CA ALA A 52 -6.60 9.55 2.02
C ALA A 52 -6.80 9.36 3.54
N TYR A 53 -7.11 8.15 3.98
CA TYR A 53 -7.18 7.81 5.40
C TYR A 53 -5.83 7.92 6.10
N THR A 54 -4.77 7.38 5.50
CA THR A 54 -3.38 7.47 6.00
C THR A 54 -2.91 8.93 6.05
N PHE A 55 -3.27 9.74 5.06
CA PHE A 55 -3.04 11.20 5.07
C PHE A 55 -3.73 11.86 6.27
N ALA A 56 -5.03 11.64 6.46
CA ALA A 56 -5.77 12.21 7.58
C ALA A 56 -5.22 11.76 8.95
N MET A 57 -4.84 10.49 9.08
CA MET A 57 -4.25 9.97 10.32
C MET A 57 -2.83 10.49 10.56
N GLY A 58 -2.09 10.88 9.52
CA GLY A 58 -0.79 11.52 9.64
C GLY A 58 -0.82 12.84 10.40
N ALA A 59 -1.92 13.61 10.32
CA ALA A 59 -2.09 14.83 11.10
C ALA A 59 -2.47 14.60 12.57
N ALA A 60 -2.99 13.42 12.90
CA ALA A 60 -3.54 13.16 14.22
C ALA A 60 -2.78 12.12 15.05
N LEU A 61 -1.77 11.47 14.46
CA LEU A 61 -0.88 10.49 15.08
C LEU A 61 0.56 10.80 14.72
N ASN A 62 1.52 10.14 15.39
CA ASN A 62 2.92 10.21 14.96
C ASN A 62 3.09 9.61 13.54
N PRO A 63 3.48 10.41 12.53
CA PRO A 63 3.50 9.98 11.13
C PRO A 63 4.53 8.89 10.84
N PHE A 64 5.60 8.79 11.63
CA PHE A 64 6.59 7.71 11.49
C PHE A 64 6.03 6.36 11.96
N LEU A 65 5.25 6.35 13.05
CA LEU A 65 4.58 5.13 13.51
C LEU A 65 3.45 4.72 12.56
N VAL A 66 2.70 5.68 12.02
CA VAL A 66 1.71 5.45 10.95
C VAL A 66 2.38 4.79 9.75
N GLY A 67 3.51 5.35 9.30
CA GLY A 67 4.28 4.81 8.20
C GLY A 67 4.82 3.40 8.44
N LEU A 68 5.36 3.13 9.63
CA LEU A 68 5.91 1.82 9.99
C LEU A 68 4.81 0.74 10.05
N ILE A 69 3.72 1.04 10.75
CA ILE A 69 2.60 0.11 10.93
C ILE A 69 1.86 -0.10 9.61
N GLY A 70 1.59 0.99 8.89
CA GLY A 70 0.97 0.95 7.56
C GLY A 70 1.84 0.20 6.54
N GLY A 71 3.15 0.46 6.52
CA GLY A 71 4.10 -0.21 5.64
C GLY A 71 4.21 -1.71 5.90
N ALA A 72 4.26 -2.13 7.16
CA ALA A 72 4.24 -3.54 7.54
C ALA A 72 2.94 -4.22 7.09
N ALA A 73 1.79 -3.62 7.39
CA ALA A 73 0.49 -4.16 7.01
C ALA A 73 0.30 -4.23 5.49
N ALA A 74 0.71 -3.19 4.76
CA ALA A 74 0.76 -3.16 3.30
C ALA A 74 1.60 -4.31 2.73
N THR A 75 2.75 -4.59 3.34
CA THR A 75 3.62 -5.70 2.91
C THR A 75 2.94 -7.05 3.02
N VAL A 76 2.20 -7.27 4.12
CA VAL A 76 1.41 -8.50 4.30
C VAL A 76 0.30 -8.60 3.24
N GLY A 77 -0.35 -7.48 2.90
CA GLY A 77 -1.34 -7.43 1.81
C GLY A 77 -0.71 -7.74 0.44
N GLU A 78 0.49 -7.23 0.19
CA GLU A 78 1.24 -7.45 -1.06
C GLU A 78 1.61 -8.92 -1.29
N LEU A 79 1.74 -9.73 -0.23
CA LEU A 79 1.97 -11.18 -0.34
C LEU A 79 0.83 -11.90 -1.07
N ILE A 80 -0.40 -11.36 -1.01
CA ILE A 80 -1.54 -11.88 -1.77
C ILE A 80 -1.27 -11.70 -3.26
N GLY A 81 -0.83 -10.50 -3.67
CA GLY A 81 -0.39 -10.21 -5.03
C GLY A 81 0.77 -11.10 -5.47
N TYR A 82 1.77 -11.29 -4.61
CA TYR A 82 2.88 -12.21 -4.86
C TYR A 82 2.42 -13.64 -5.13
N ASN A 83 1.52 -14.19 -4.31
CA ASN A 83 1.00 -15.53 -4.51
C ASN A 83 0.11 -15.64 -5.77
N ILE A 84 -0.65 -14.59 -6.10
CA ILE A 84 -1.39 -14.51 -7.38
C ILE A 84 -0.42 -14.53 -8.56
N GLY A 85 0.66 -13.75 -8.52
CA GLY A 85 1.70 -13.74 -9.55
C GLY A 85 2.40 -15.09 -9.68
N LEU A 86 2.67 -15.75 -8.55
CA LEU A 86 3.33 -17.06 -8.50
C LEU A 86 2.47 -18.19 -9.09
N ARG A 87 1.15 -18.14 -8.83
CA ARG A 87 0.16 -19.14 -9.30
C ARG A 87 -0.48 -18.79 -10.63
N GLY A 88 -0.31 -17.57 -11.11
CA GLY A 88 -0.80 -17.12 -12.41
C GLY A 88 -0.21 -18.01 -13.50
N ASN A 89 -1.08 -18.78 -14.16
CA ASN A 89 -0.67 -19.74 -15.18
C ASN A 89 0.18 -19.06 -16.27
N SER A 90 1.06 -19.83 -16.91
CA SER A 90 1.96 -19.44 -18.01
C SER A 90 1.34 -18.61 -19.16
N VAL A 91 0.02 -18.55 -19.26
CA VAL A 91 -0.76 -17.67 -20.15
C VAL A 91 -0.42 -16.18 -19.99
N VAL A 92 0.03 -15.77 -18.80
CA VAL A 92 0.48 -14.40 -18.52
C VAL A 92 1.99 -14.26 -18.76
N ALA A 93 2.77 -15.32 -18.53
CA ALA A 93 4.22 -15.36 -18.72
C ALA A 93 4.66 -15.16 -20.19
N ASP A 94 3.87 -15.61 -21.16
CA ASP A 94 4.15 -15.45 -22.60
C ASP A 94 3.75 -14.07 -23.17
N ARG A 95 3.28 -13.13 -22.34
CA ARG A 95 2.97 -11.77 -22.83
C ARG A 95 4.24 -10.91 -22.90
N PRO A 96 4.42 -10.13 -23.98
CA PRO A 96 5.61 -9.29 -24.18
C PRO A 96 5.84 -8.24 -23.08
N GLY A 97 4.79 -7.89 -22.32
CA GLY A 97 4.90 -7.06 -21.13
C GLY A 97 5.73 -7.72 -20.02
N ILE A 98 5.52 -9.01 -19.76
CA ILE A 98 6.19 -9.73 -18.66
C ILE A 98 7.64 -10.09 -18.97
N GLN A 99 8.00 -10.37 -20.22
CA GLN A 99 9.41 -10.47 -20.63
C GLN A 99 10.17 -9.15 -20.44
N ARG A 100 9.56 -8.00 -20.76
CA ARG A 100 10.15 -6.69 -20.47
C ARG A 100 10.35 -6.48 -18.96
N PHE A 101 9.37 -6.88 -18.17
CA PHE A 101 9.46 -6.83 -16.72
C PHE A 101 10.54 -7.76 -16.17
N SER A 102 10.71 -8.97 -16.73
CA SER A 102 11.78 -9.91 -16.39
C SER A 102 13.16 -9.33 -16.65
N ASN A 103 13.37 -8.71 -17.81
CA ASN A 103 14.64 -8.04 -18.15
C ASN A 103 14.94 -6.85 -17.22
N TRP A 104 13.90 -6.17 -16.74
CA TRP A 104 14.03 -5.12 -15.72
C TRP A 104 14.37 -5.70 -14.35
N THR A 105 13.75 -6.81 -13.95
CA THR A 105 14.10 -7.53 -12.71
C THR A 105 15.53 -8.07 -12.75
N GLU A 106 16.00 -8.56 -13.90
CA GLU A 106 17.39 -9.03 -14.02
C GLU A 106 18.41 -7.89 -13.96
N ARG A 107 18.12 -6.74 -14.58
CA ARG A 107 19.04 -5.59 -14.57
C ARG A 107 19.04 -4.79 -13.27
N TRP A 108 17.88 -4.62 -12.62
CA TRP A 108 17.71 -3.69 -11.49
C TRP A 108 17.06 -4.33 -10.27
N GLY A 109 16.61 -5.59 -10.36
CA GLY A 109 15.79 -6.38 -9.42
C GLY A 109 15.40 -5.71 -8.12
N THR A 110 16.34 -5.63 -7.19
CA THR A 110 16.17 -5.12 -5.83
C THR A 110 15.80 -3.64 -5.81
N THR A 111 16.48 -2.83 -6.62
CA THR A 111 16.30 -1.37 -6.69
C THR A 111 15.00 -1.01 -7.41
N ALA A 112 14.66 -1.70 -8.50
CA ALA A 112 13.39 -1.49 -9.20
C ALA A 112 12.19 -1.81 -8.30
N LEU A 113 12.27 -2.91 -7.53
CA LEU A 113 11.23 -3.28 -6.56
C LEU A 113 11.09 -2.25 -5.45
N LEU A 114 12.20 -1.73 -4.92
CA LEU A 114 12.17 -0.68 -3.91
C LEU A 114 11.53 0.61 -4.45
N VAL A 115 11.95 1.05 -5.63
CA VAL A 115 11.44 2.28 -6.26
C VAL A 115 9.94 2.13 -6.53
N CYS A 116 9.50 1.01 -7.13
CA CYS A 116 8.09 0.75 -7.36
C CYS A 116 7.26 0.71 -6.08
N ALA A 117 7.77 0.08 -5.01
CA ALA A 117 7.07 0.01 -3.73
C ALA A 117 7.02 1.36 -2.99
N SER A 118 8.04 2.21 -3.20
CA SER A 118 8.13 3.54 -2.56
C SER A 118 7.31 4.62 -3.25
N LEU A 119 7.08 4.48 -4.55
CA LEU A 119 6.30 5.46 -5.30
C LEU A 119 4.81 5.36 -4.91
N PRO A 120 4.12 6.50 -4.70
CA PRO A 120 2.69 6.53 -4.48
C PRO A 120 1.94 6.31 -5.80
N VAL A 121 2.15 5.17 -6.44
CA VAL A 121 1.36 4.76 -7.60
C VAL A 121 -0.01 4.26 -7.14
N PRO A 122 -1.09 4.56 -7.87
CA PRO A 122 -2.45 4.15 -7.49
C PRO A 122 -2.68 2.63 -7.52
N PHE A 123 -1.79 1.85 -8.14
CA PHE A 123 -1.90 0.40 -8.27
C PHE A 123 -0.67 -0.31 -7.73
N ASP A 124 -0.85 -1.29 -6.85
CA ASP A 124 0.22 -2.05 -6.22
C ASP A 124 0.60 -3.30 -7.01
N ILE A 125 1.35 -3.10 -8.10
CA ILE A 125 1.67 -4.18 -9.06
C ILE A 125 2.93 -4.95 -8.64
N ALA A 126 3.66 -4.45 -7.64
CA ALA A 126 4.97 -4.96 -7.23
C ALA A 126 4.91 -6.42 -6.81
N GLY A 127 3.89 -6.82 -6.03
CA GLY A 127 3.67 -8.18 -5.57
C GLY A 127 3.45 -9.15 -6.73
N VAL A 128 2.47 -8.88 -7.60
CA VAL A 128 2.16 -9.74 -8.74
C VAL A 128 3.36 -9.87 -9.69
N TRP A 129 4.07 -8.78 -9.94
CA TRP A 129 5.28 -8.80 -10.76
C TRP A 129 6.40 -9.66 -10.14
N ALA A 130 6.68 -9.48 -8.85
CA ALA A 130 7.68 -10.26 -8.14
C ALA A 130 7.30 -11.75 -8.09
N GLY A 131 6.02 -12.06 -7.91
CA GLY A 131 5.50 -13.43 -7.96
C GLY A 131 5.65 -14.07 -9.35
N ALA A 132 5.28 -13.34 -10.40
CA ALA A 132 5.35 -13.82 -11.78
C ALA A 132 6.79 -14.11 -12.24
N THR A 133 7.76 -13.33 -11.75
CA THR A 133 9.19 -13.53 -12.01
C THR A 133 9.87 -14.48 -11.02
N ARG A 134 9.10 -15.09 -10.10
CA ARG A 134 9.60 -15.97 -9.03
C ARG A 134 10.73 -15.34 -8.20
N TYR A 135 10.65 -14.03 -7.96
CA TYR A 135 11.64 -13.31 -7.18
C TYR A 135 11.69 -13.84 -5.73
N PRO A 136 12.86 -14.12 -5.15
CA PRO A 136 12.95 -14.80 -3.85
C PRO A 136 12.22 -14.03 -2.73
N LEU A 137 11.25 -14.69 -2.10
CA LEU A 137 10.37 -14.11 -1.07
C LEU A 137 11.14 -13.49 0.10
N ALA A 138 12.25 -14.12 0.52
CA ALA A 138 13.11 -13.62 1.59
C ALA A 138 13.76 -12.26 1.26
N LYS A 139 13.98 -11.96 -0.02
CA LYS A 139 14.45 -10.63 -0.47
C LYS A 139 13.27 -9.69 -0.69
N PHE A 140 12.15 -10.20 -1.20
CA PHE A 140 10.94 -9.41 -1.48
C PHE A 140 10.41 -8.69 -0.23
N ILE A 141 10.18 -9.43 0.86
CA ILE A 141 9.55 -8.92 2.08
C ILE A 141 10.28 -7.69 2.64
N PRO A 142 11.59 -7.72 2.95
CA PRO A 142 12.26 -6.56 3.54
C PRO A 142 12.29 -5.36 2.59
N ILE A 143 12.47 -5.58 1.28
CA ILE A 143 12.52 -4.49 0.30
C ILE A 143 11.16 -3.79 0.19
N VAL A 144 10.09 -4.57 0.05
CA VAL A 144 8.73 -4.03 -0.04
C VAL A 144 8.32 -3.37 1.26
N CYS A 145 8.69 -3.94 2.41
CA CYS A 145 8.44 -3.33 3.71
C CYS A 145 9.07 -1.95 3.82
N ILE A 146 10.34 -1.80 3.42
CA ILE A 146 11.02 -0.50 3.40
C ILE A 146 10.29 0.45 2.43
N GLY A 147 10.01 0.02 1.20
CA GLY A 147 9.33 0.84 0.20
C GLY A 147 7.95 1.31 0.66
N LYS A 148 7.10 0.39 1.14
CA LYS A 148 5.77 0.71 1.66
C LYS A 148 5.82 1.59 2.90
N THR A 149 6.81 1.41 3.77
CA THR A 149 7.03 2.28 4.93
C THR A 149 7.38 3.69 4.48
N ILE A 150 8.27 3.85 3.50
CA ILE A 150 8.62 5.16 2.93
C ILE A 150 7.37 5.82 2.32
N ARG A 151 6.60 5.08 1.51
CA ARG A 151 5.35 5.55 0.90
C ARG A 151 4.34 6.01 1.96
N ALA A 152 4.02 5.15 2.93
CA ALA A 152 3.04 5.43 3.97
C ALA A 152 3.48 6.59 4.87
N THR A 153 4.78 6.66 5.23
CA THR A 153 5.35 7.79 5.96
C THR A 153 5.25 9.07 5.16
N GLY A 154 5.57 9.05 3.86
CA GLY A 154 5.47 10.22 2.99
C GLY A 154 4.04 10.75 2.89
N ILE A 155 3.05 9.86 2.76
CA ILE A 155 1.62 10.21 2.77
C ILE A 155 1.22 10.79 4.14
N ALA A 156 1.66 10.17 5.24
CA ALA A 156 1.36 10.65 6.59
C ALA A 156 1.99 12.02 6.88
N LEU A 157 3.24 12.25 6.45
CA LEU A 157 3.92 13.54 6.58
C LEU A 157 3.24 14.62 5.74
N ALA A 158 2.81 14.28 4.53
CA ALA A 158 2.02 15.20 3.70
C ALA A 158 0.71 15.59 4.41
N GLY A 159 0.09 14.65 5.12
CA GLY A 159 -1.07 14.90 5.98
C GLY A 159 -0.75 15.83 7.14
N TYR A 160 0.32 15.53 7.86
CA TYR A 160 0.79 16.30 9.01
C TYR A 160 1.04 17.77 8.64
N PHE A 161 1.91 18.03 7.67
CA PHE A 161 2.24 19.40 7.25
C PHE A 161 1.12 20.05 6.44
N GLY A 162 0.39 19.29 5.62
CA GLY A 162 -0.65 19.82 4.73
C GLY A 162 -1.88 20.30 5.48
N LEU A 163 -2.33 19.57 6.51
CA LEU A 163 -3.48 19.97 7.32
C LEU A 163 -3.13 21.09 8.31
N GLU A 164 -1.88 21.14 8.78
CA GLU A 164 -1.38 22.23 9.63
C GLU A 164 -1.21 23.55 8.84
N ALA A 165 -0.75 23.48 7.58
CA ALA A 165 -0.74 24.66 6.70
C ALA A 165 -2.16 25.13 6.36
N ALA A 166 -3.11 24.20 6.14
CA ALA A 166 -4.49 24.55 5.84
C ALA A 166 -5.19 25.24 7.02
N SER A 167 -4.91 24.82 8.26
CA SER A 167 -5.50 25.46 9.46
C SER A 167 -4.99 26.89 9.68
N GLN A 168 -3.75 27.20 9.28
CA GLN A 168 -3.18 28.55 9.37
C GLN A 168 -3.70 29.52 8.29
N PHE A 169 -4.14 29.02 7.13
CA PHE A 169 -4.73 29.86 6.08
C PHE A 169 -6.23 30.12 6.26
N ILE A 170 -6.91 29.27 7.04
CA ILE A 170 -8.37 29.34 7.26
C ILE A 170 -8.72 29.98 8.62
N GLY A 171 -7.74 30.13 9.53
CA GLY A 171 -7.85 30.87 10.79
C GLY A 171 -7.44 32.33 10.66
#